data_AF-A0A5N8HKF7-F1
#
_entry.id   AF-A0A5N8HKF7-F1
#
_cell.length_a   1.000
_cell.length_b   1.000
_cell.length_c   1.000
_cell.angle_alpha   90.00
_cell.angle_beta   90.00
_cell.angle_gamma   90.00
#
_symmetry.space_group_name_H-M   'P 1'
#
loop_
_entity.id
_entity.type
_entity.pdbx_description
1 polymer ?
#
loop_
_entity_poly.entity_id
_entity_poly.type
_entity_poly.pdbx_seq_one_letter_code
_entity_poly.pdbx_strand_id
1 'polypeptide(L)'
;RCYLSSYLTGESPNTVGACSPARFVRWQQTPQGLESRLNEVLIDRYQDGENAGYPTLCKGRYLVDGERYHALEEPTSLNTLELLPELMAANIASVKIEGRQRSPAYVSQVAKVWRQAIDRCKADPQNFIPQSAWMETLGSMSEGTQTTLGAYHRKWQ
;
A
#
# COMPACT_ATOMS: atom_id res chain seq x y z
N ARG A 1 -3.67 14.65 10.82
CA ARG A 1 -3.02 14.30 12.11
C ARG A 1 -3.39 12.86 12.41
N CYS A 2 -2.43 11.95 12.60
CA CYS A 2 -2.74 10.55 12.93
C CYS A 2 -2.82 10.38 14.44
N TYR A 3 -4.02 10.22 15.00
CA TYR A 3 -4.23 10.06 16.44
C TYR A 3 -3.66 8.74 16.97
N LEU A 4 -3.75 7.66 16.20
CA LEU A 4 -3.19 6.37 16.58
C LEU A 4 -1.67 6.43 16.76
N SER A 5 -0.97 7.13 15.87
CA SER A 5 0.49 7.34 16.00
C SER A 5 0.82 8.08 17.29
N SER A 6 0.12 9.18 17.56
CA SER A 6 0.33 9.98 18.77
C SER A 6 -0.01 9.22 20.04
N TYR A 7 -1.04 8.38 20.00
CA TYR A 7 -1.38 7.51 21.12
C TYR A 7 -0.29 6.47 21.40
N LEU A 8 0.19 5.78 20.36
CA LEU A 8 1.16 4.69 20.52
C LEU A 8 2.59 5.17 20.79
N THR A 9 2.96 6.35 20.26
CA THR A 9 4.36 6.78 20.20
C THR A 9 4.63 8.14 20.86
N GLY A 10 3.59 8.87 21.23
CA GLY A 10 3.71 10.28 21.62
C GLY A 10 4.03 11.23 20.47
N GLU A 11 4.23 10.71 19.25
CA GLU A 11 4.62 11.50 18.09
C GLU A 11 3.55 11.51 16.99
N SER A 12 3.60 12.51 16.12
CA SER A 12 2.67 12.65 15.00
C SER A 12 3.43 12.58 13.69
N PRO A 13 2.97 11.84 12.67
CA PRO A 13 3.60 11.86 11.34
C PRO A 13 3.66 13.27 10.75
N ASN A 14 2.78 14.18 11.19
CA ASN A 14 2.82 15.58 10.77
C ASN A 14 4.01 16.36 11.34
N THR A 15 4.60 15.91 12.45
CA THR A 15 5.73 16.59 13.12
C THR A 15 7.04 15.85 12.91
N VAL A 16 7.00 14.52 12.81
CA VAL A 16 8.21 13.67 12.70
C VAL A 16 8.32 12.94 11.38
N GLY A 17 7.35 13.12 10.47
CA GLY A 17 7.36 12.53 9.14
C GLY A 17 6.97 11.05 9.06
N ALA A 18 6.84 10.32 10.16
CA ALA A 18 6.52 8.89 10.13
C ALA A 18 5.36 8.52 11.06
N CYS A 19 4.45 7.64 10.60
CA CYS A 19 3.37 7.11 11.44
C CYS A 19 3.90 6.15 12.51
N SER A 20 4.97 5.43 12.17
CA SER A 20 5.67 4.49 13.04
C SER A 20 7.15 4.86 13.01
N PRO A 21 7.63 5.79 13.83
CA PRO A 21 9.04 6.16 13.85
C PRO A 21 9.92 4.94 14.18
N ALA A 22 11.00 4.75 13.40
CA ALA A 22 11.84 3.55 13.48
C ALA A 22 12.37 3.23 14.89
N ARG A 23 12.66 4.25 15.71
CA ARG A 23 13.14 4.05 17.09
C ARG A 23 12.11 3.40 18.03
N PHE A 24 10.83 3.41 17.67
CA PHE A 24 9.76 2.71 18.40
C PHE A 24 9.40 1.36 17.79
N VAL A 25 9.93 1.04 16.60
CA VAL A 25 9.67 -0.24 15.94
C VAL A 25 10.49 -1.34 16.62
N ARG A 26 9.85 -2.48 16.89
CA ARG A 26 10.50 -3.70 17.39
C ARG A 26 10.10 -4.88 16.52
N TRP A 27 11.08 -5.74 16.24
CA TRP A 27 10.90 -7.02 15.58
C TRP A 27 11.31 -8.10 16.58
N GLN A 28 10.42 -9.03 16.87
CA GLN A 28 10.65 -10.04 17.92
C GLN A 28 10.25 -11.41 17.38
N GLN A 29 11.20 -12.34 17.32
CA GLN A 29 10.89 -13.73 17.02
C GLN A 29 10.25 -14.38 18.25
N THR A 30 9.08 -14.97 18.07
CA THR A 30 8.35 -15.70 19.12
C THR A 30 8.05 -17.13 18.65
N PRO A 31 7.67 -18.05 19.55
CA PRO A 31 7.19 -19.38 19.16
C PRO A 31 5.97 -19.36 18.24
N GLN A 32 5.24 -18.24 18.16
CA GLN A 32 4.05 -18.09 17.33
C GLN A 32 4.33 -17.42 15.98
N GLY A 33 5.57 -16.98 15.72
CA GLY A 33 5.99 -16.27 14.52
C GLY A 33 6.77 -14.98 14.80
N LEU A 34 7.11 -14.24 13.74
CA LEU A 34 7.77 -12.95 13.82
C LEU A 34 6.75 -11.87 14.18
N GLU A 35 6.89 -11.25 15.33
CA GLU A 35 6.06 -10.12 15.74
C GLU A 35 6.68 -8.79 15.33
N SER A 36 5.88 -7.94 14.71
CA SER A 36 6.17 -6.53 14.52
C SER A 36 5.39 -5.72 15.54
N ARG A 37 6.11 -4.89 16.29
CA ARG A 37 5.54 -4.11 17.39
C ARG A 37 5.93 -2.65 17.25
N LEU A 38 5.06 -1.78 17.76
CA LEU A 38 5.31 -0.36 17.91
C LEU A 38 5.21 -0.03 19.40
N ASN A 39 6.35 0.29 20.02
CA ASN A 39 6.54 0.17 21.46
C ASN A 39 6.13 -1.24 21.93
N GLU A 40 5.25 -1.32 22.93
CA GLU A 40 4.79 -2.60 23.49
C GLU A 40 3.55 -3.16 22.77
N VAL A 41 3.01 -2.45 21.76
CA VAL A 41 1.79 -2.87 21.06
C VAL A 41 2.12 -3.76 19.87
N LEU A 42 1.50 -4.94 19.85
CA LEU A 42 1.56 -5.86 18.72
C LEU A 42 0.81 -5.27 17.53
N ILE A 43 1.50 -5.03 16.42
CA ILE A 43 0.91 -4.55 15.16
C ILE A 43 0.54 -5.73 14.28
N ASP A 44 1.44 -6.70 14.15
CA ASP A 44 1.22 -7.88 13.33
C ASP A 44 2.15 -9.03 13.76
N ARG A 45 1.76 -10.26 13.43
CA ARG A 45 2.54 -11.48 13.60
C ARG A 45 2.58 -12.28 12.30
N TYR A 46 3.78 -12.42 11.75
CA TYR A 46 4.04 -13.10 10.48
C TYR A 46 4.48 -14.55 10.68
N GLN A 47 3.97 -15.44 9.85
CA GLN A 47 4.43 -16.84 9.77
C GLN A 47 5.64 -16.97 8.83
N ASP A 48 6.30 -18.12 8.86
CA ASP A 48 7.42 -18.41 7.96
C ASP A 48 6.96 -18.30 6.48
N GLY A 49 7.70 -17.52 5.69
CA GLY A 49 7.40 -17.26 4.28
C GLY A 49 6.42 -16.11 4.02
N GLU A 50 5.81 -15.51 5.04
CA GLU A 50 5.03 -14.27 4.87
C GLU A 50 5.97 -13.06 4.74
N ASN A 51 5.62 -12.14 3.83
CA ASN A 51 6.33 -10.86 3.71
C ASN A 51 5.97 -9.94 4.87
N ALA A 52 6.95 -9.61 5.70
CA ALA A 52 6.77 -8.69 6.81
C ALA A 52 6.77 -7.23 6.34
N GLY A 53 5.61 -6.58 6.40
CA GLY A 53 5.46 -5.15 6.08
C GLY A 53 6.02 -4.25 7.18
N TYR A 54 6.39 -3.02 6.83
CA TYR A 54 6.76 -2.03 7.85
C TYR A 54 5.60 -1.83 8.83
N PRO A 55 5.82 -1.88 10.17
CA PRO A 55 4.75 -1.91 11.17
C PRO A 55 4.00 -0.59 11.26
N THR A 56 3.14 -0.37 10.28
CA THR A 56 2.26 0.78 10.16
C THR A 56 0.99 0.43 10.90
N LEU A 57 0.70 1.17 11.96
CA LEU A 57 -0.44 0.95 12.85
C LEU A 57 -1.80 0.78 12.14
N CYS A 58 -2.08 1.50 11.04
CA CYS A 58 -3.35 1.34 10.33
C CYS A 58 -3.38 0.11 9.41
N LYS A 59 -2.24 -0.59 9.28
CA LYS A 59 -2.07 -1.76 8.42
C LYS A 59 -1.86 -3.06 9.18
N GLY A 60 -1.92 -3.02 10.52
CA GLY A 60 -1.79 -4.21 11.36
C GLY A 60 -3.00 -5.14 11.30
N ARG A 61 -2.81 -6.37 11.80
CA ARG A 61 -3.89 -7.35 12.02
C ARG A 61 -4.35 -7.28 13.48
N TYR A 62 -5.61 -6.95 13.69
CA TYR A 62 -6.21 -6.75 15.03
C TYR A 62 -7.30 -7.77 15.31
N LEU A 63 -7.50 -8.10 16.58
CA LEU A 63 -8.61 -8.94 17.03
C LEU A 63 -9.84 -8.06 17.29
N VAL A 64 -10.87 -8.18 16.46
CA VAL A 64 -12.15 -7.45 16.57
C VAL A 64 -13.26 -8.49 16.58
N ASP A 65 -14.12 -8.48 17.59
CA ASP A 65 -15.24 -9.42 17.77
C ASP A 65 -14.86 -10.92 17.60
N GLY A 66 -13.65 -11.26 18.05
CA GLY A 66 -13.12 -12.63 17.99
C GLY A 66 -12.41 -13.00 16.68
N GLU A 67 -12.45 -12.14 15.67
CA GLU A 67 -11.77 -12.37 14.39
C GLU A 67 -10.51 -11.52 14.24
N ARG A 68 -9.44 -12.13 13.70
CA ARG A 68 -8.17 -11.44 13.44
C ARG A 68 -8.04 -11.09 11.97
N TYR A 69 -8.05 -9.80 11.65
CA TYR A 69 -7.92 -9.31 10.27
C TYR A 69 -7.37 -7.88 10.23
N HIS A 70 -7.13 -7.36 9.02
CA HIS A 70 -6.76 -5.96 8.81
C HIS A 70 -7.98 -5.05 9.00
N ALA A 71 -8.24 -4.65 10.26
CA ALA A 71 -9.45 -3.92 10.63
C ALA A 71 -9.56 -2.50 10.03
N LEU A 72 -8.45 -1.94 9.56
CA LEU A 72 -8.39 -0.57 9.04
C LEU A 72 -7.99 -0.56 7.56
N GLU A 73 -6.77 -1.01 7.25
CA GLU A 73 -6.27 -1.06 5.88
C GLU A 73 -5.35 -2.28 5.70
N GLU A 74 -5.35 -2.86 4.50
CA GLU A 74 -4.42 -3.94 4.17
C GLU A 74 -3.07 -3.37 3.69
N PRO A 75 -1.94 -4.08 3.85
CA PRO A 75 -0.63 -3.63 3.40
C PRO A 75 -0.44 -3.77 1.88
N THR A 76 -1.41 -3.30 1.09
CA THR A 76 -1.40 -3.35 -0.37
C THR A 76 -1.16 -1.97 -0.98
N SER A 77 -0.77 -1.95 -2.26
CA SER A 77 -0.65 -0.72 -3.05
C SER A 77 -1.81 -0.57 -4.04
N LEU A 78 -2.37 0.63 -4.15
CA LEU A 78 -3.39 0.90 -5.17
C LEU A 78 -2.75 0.88 -6.57
N ASN A 79 -3.23 -0.01 -7.44
CA ASN A 79 -2.85 -0.04 -8.85
C ASN A 79 -4.10 -0.22 -9.72
N THR A 80 -4.55 0.86 -10.35
CA THR A 80 -5.75 0.85 -11.22
C THR A 80 -5.38 0.93 -12.69
N LEU A 81 -4.18 0.48 -13.08
CA LEU A 81 -3.72 0.55 -14.47
C LEU A 81 -4.63 -0.25 -15.42
N GLU A 82 -5.20 -1.36 -14.95
CA GLU A 82 -6.17 -2.19 -15.69
C GLU A 82 -7.49 -1.45 -15.95
N LEU A 83 -7.89 -0.55 -15.05
CA LEU A 83 -9.15 0.21 -15.16
C LEU A 83 -9.03 1.45 -16.06
N LEU A 84 -7.91 1.60 -16.77
CA LEU A 84 -7.63 2.82 -17.51
C LEU A 84 -8.68 3.13 -18.60
N PRO A 85 -9.21 2.15 -19.36
CA PRO A 85 -10.30 2.39 -20.30
C PRO A 85 -11.57 2.92 -19.62
N GLU A 86 -11.96 2.34 -18.50
CA GLU A 86 -13.15 2.73 -17.72
C GLU A 86 -12.98 4.12 -17.12
N LEU A 87 -11.80 4.42 -16.57
CA LEU A 87 -11.47 5.74 -16.04
C LEU A 87 -11.52 6.80 -17.15
N MET A 88 -11.02 6.50 -18.35
CA MET A 88 -11.13 7.40 -19.50
C MET A 88 -12.58 7.59 -19.95
N ALA A 89 -13.37 6.51 -20.03
CA ALA A 89 -14.79 6.57 -20.39
C ALA A 89 -15.61 7.40 -19.38
N ALA A 90 -15.22 7.38 -18.10
CA ALA A 90 -15.78 8.21 -17.05
C ALA A 90 -15.31 9.68 -17.08
N ASN A 91 -14.56 10.10 -18.11
CA ASN A 91 -13.98 11.43 -18.25
C ASN A 91 -13.04 11.84 -17.11
N ILE A 92 -12.33 10.89 -16.49
CA ILE A 92 -11.29 11.21 -15.52
C ILE A 92 -10.13 11.93 -16.23
N ALA A 93 -9.91 13.19 -15.86
CA ALA A 93 -8.92 14.05 -16.51
C ALA A 93 -7.51 13.94 -15.91
N SER A 94 -7.37 13.42 -14.69
CA SER A 94 -6.08 13.34 -14.00
C SER A 94 -5.97 12.12 -13.10
N VAL A 95 -4.74 11.60 -13.01
CA VAL A 95 -4.35 10.54 -12.08
C VAL A 95 -3.28 11.10 -11.15
N LYS A 96 -3.43 10.87 -9.84
CA LYS A 96 -2.46 11.26 -8.83
C LYS A 96 -1.56 10.06 -8.49
N ILE A 97 -0.27 10.20 -8.72
CA ILE A 97 0.75 9.23 -8.28
C ILE A 97 1.28 9.70 -6.92
N GLU A 98 1.20 8.84 -5.89
CA GLU A 98 1.73 9.15 -4.55
C GLU A 98 3.24 8.93 -4.50
N GLY A 99 4.00 10.01 -4.35
CA GLY A 99 5.46 10.01 -4.33
C GLY A 99 6.08 10.47 -3.02
N ARG A 100 5.29 10.81 -2.00
CA ARG A 100 5.83 11.27 -0.70
C ARG A 100 6.76 10.20 -0.13
N GLN A 101 7.96 10.63 0.28
CA GLN A 101 8.99 9.75 0.84
C GLN A 101 9.44 8.63 -0.11
N ARG A 102 9.26 8.81 -1.42
CA ARG A 102 9.82 7.93 -2.45
C ARG A 102 11.02 8.58 -3.12
N SER A 103 11.93 7.76 -3.62
CA SER A 103 13.12 8.24 -4.34
C SER A 103 12.72 8.81 -5.71
N PRO A 104 13.53 9.71 -6.29
CA PRO A 104 13.31 10.17 -7.67
C PRO A 104 13.25 9.02 -8.69
N ALA A 105 14.03 7.96 -8.47
CA ALA A 105 14.02 6.77 -9.31
C ALA A 105 12.66 6.06 -9.29
N TYR A 106 12.07 5.86 -8.11
CA TYR A 106 10.72 5.29 -7.96
C TYR A 106 9.69 6.13 -8.72
N VAL A 107 9.67 7.45 -8.46
CA VAL A 107 8.68 8.35 -9.07
C VAL A 107 8.81 8.37 -10.58
N SER A 108 10.05 8.41 -11.10
CA SER A 108 10.32 8.36 -12.54
C SER A 108 9.81 7.07 -13.19
N GLN A 109 10.05 5.92 -12.56
CA GLN A 109 9.65 4.62 -13.09
C GLN A 109 8.12 4.46 -13.11
N VAL A 110 7.44 4.81 -12.02
CA VAL A 110 5.96 4.78 -11.96
C VAL A 110 5.36 5.75 -12.98
N ALA A 111 5.84 6.99 -13.05
CA ALA A 111 5.35 7.97 -14.01
C ALA A 111 5.55 7.53 -15.46
N LYS A 112 6.69 6.91 -15.77
CA LYS A 112 6.98 6.36 -17.12
C LYS A 112 6.00 5.26 -17.50
N VAL A 113 5.76 4.30 -16.61
CA VAL A 113 4.79 3.20 -16.85
C VAL A 113 3.40 3.77 -17.09
N TRP A 114 2.93 4.67 -16.21
CA TRP A 114 1.61 5.29 -16.36
C TRP A 114 1.48 6.11 -17.64
N ARG A 115 2.51 6.88 -18.02
CA ARG A 115 2.50 7.63 -19.29
C ARG A 115 2.34 6.70 -20.49
N GLN A 116 3.14 5.63 -20.55
CA GLN A 116 3.08 4.64 -21.62
C GLN A 116 1.70 3.95 -21.70
N ALA A 117 1.13 3.58 -20.55
CA ALA A 117 -0.20 2.98 -20.49
C ALA A 117 -1.29 3.96 -20.97
N ILE A 118 -1.24 5.22 -20.52
CA ILE A 118 -2.20 6.26 -20.97
C ILE A 118 -2.08 6.48 -22.47
N ASP A 119 -0.87 6.57 -23.02
CA ASP A 119 -0.68 6.75 -24.47
C ASP A 119 -1.21 5.55 -25.25
N ARG A 120 -0.97 4.33 -24.77
CA ARG A 120 -1.50 3.10 -25.38
C ARG A 120 -3.03 3.08 -25.34
N CYS A 121 -3.62 3.37 -24.18
CA CYS A 121 -5.08 3.37 -24.00
C CYS A 121 -5.75 4.46 -24.84
N LYS A 122 -5.12 5.63 -25.01
CA LYS A 122 -5.64 6.68 -25.90
C LYS A 122 -5.63 6.28 -27.37
N ALA A 123 -4.62 5.53 -27.79
CA ALA A 123 -4.49 5.10 -29.19
C ALA A 123 -5.52 4.01 -29.56
N ASP A 124 -5.81 3.09 -28.64
CA ASP A 124 -6.78 2.02 -28.84
C ASP A 124 -7.42 1.60 -27.50
N PRO A 125 -8.46 2.33 -27.03
CA PRO A 125 -9.07 2.07 -25.73
C PRO A 125 -9.86 0.76 -25.70
N GLN A 126 -10.37 0.30 -26.84
CA GLN A 126 -11.20 -0.91 -26.92
C GLN A 126 -10.38 -2.19 -26.80
N ASN A 127 -9.11 -2.16 -27.23
CA ASN A 127 -8.18 -3.30 -27.13
C ASN A 127 -7.06 -3.05 -26.12
N PHE A 128 -7.25 -2.15 -25.17
CA PHE A 128 -6.24 -1.86 -24.16
C PHE A 128 -6.06 -3.07 -23.22
N ILE A 129 -4.84 -3.58 -23.18
CA ILE A 129 -4.39 -4.60 -22.22
C ILE A 129 -3.06 -4.11 -21.63
N PRO A 130 -2.92 -3.99 -20.30
CA PRO A 130 -1.65 -3.64 -19.69
C PRO A 130 -0.55 -4.63 -20.08
N GLN A 131 0.63 -4.12 -20.43
CA GLN A 131 1.77 -4.98 -20.72
C GLN A 131 2.26 -5.66 -19.44
N SER A 132 2.63 -6.94 -19.53
CA SER A 132 3.16 -7.69 -18.38
C SER A 132 4.36 -7.00 -17.73
N ALA A 133 5.25 -6.41 -18.54
CA ALA A 133 6.40 -5.65 -18.05
C ALA A 133 6.02 -4.44 -17.18
N TRP A 134 4.87 -3.80 -17.46
CA TRP A 134 4.35 -2.72 -16.62
C TRP A 134 3.86 -3.24 -15.28
N MET A 135 3.11 -4.35 -15.29
CA MET A 135 2.57 -4.96 -14.08
C MET A 135 3.68 -5.51 -13.19
N GLU A 136 4.70 -6.16 -13.75
CA GLU A 136 5.90 -6.59 -13.03
C GLU A 136 6.64 -5.40 -12.42
N THR A 137 6.84 -4.34 -13.21
CA THR A 137 7.48 -3.11 -12.74
C THR A 137 6.73 -2.52 -11.54
N LEU A 138 5.42 -2.29 -11.66
CA LEU A 138 4.61 -1.73 -10.58
C LEU A 138 4.50 -2.67 -9.37
N GLY A 139 4.39 -3.97 -9.59
CA GLY A 139 4.33 -5.00 -8.55
C GLY A 139 5.61 -5.05 -7.71
N SER A 140 6.79 -4.99 -8.35
CA SER A 140 8.08 -4.98 -7.65
C SER A 140 8.28 -3.77 -6.74
N MET A 141 7.56 -2.68 -7.01
CA MET A 141 7.58 -1.43 -6.25
C MET A 141 6.45 -1.32 -5.22
N SER A 142 5.52 -2.28 -5.21
CA SER A 142 4.35 -2.27 -4.33
C SER A 142 4.69 -2.80 -2.94
N GLU A 143 4.05 -2.22 -1.93
CA GLU A 143 4.14 -2.71 -0.55
C GLU A 143 3.72 -4.18 -0.47
N GLY A 144 4.57 -5.00 0.16
CA GLY A 144 4.36 -6.45 0.22
C GLY A 144 4.30 -7.15 -1.14
N THR A 145 4.66 -6.47 -2.24
CA THR A 145 4.42 -6.89 -3.64
C THR A 145 2.95 -7.17 -3.98
N GLN A 146 2.04 -6.60 -3.18
CA GLN A 146 0.60 -6.80 -3.32
C GLN A 146 -0.06 -5.52 -3.82
N THR A 147 -1.03 -5.68 -4.73
CA THR A 147 -1.82 -4.56 -5.24
C THR A 147 -3.31 -4.79 -5.05
N THR A 148 -4.05 -3.69 -4.99
CA THR A 148 -5.51 -3.67 -4.89
C THR A 148 -6.08 -2.68 -5.88
N LEU A 149 -7.31 -2.89 -6.33
CA LEU A 149 -8.11 -1.85 -6.99
C LEU A 149 -8.79 -0.92 -5.96
N GLY A 150 -8.58 -1.16 -4.66
CA GLY A 150 -9.17 -0.40 -3.58
C GLY A 150 -10.69 -0.52 -3.57
N ALA A 151 -11.37 0.63 -3.55
CA ALA A 151 -12.84 0.69 -3.52
C ALA A 151 -13.51 0.07 -4.76
N TYR A 152 -12.77 -0.14 -5.86
CA TYR A 152 -13.30 -0.80 -7.06
C TYR A 152 -13.34 -2.34 -6.95
N HIS A 153 -12.69 -2.93 -5.94
CA HIS A 153 -12.69 -4.39 -5.70
C HIS A 153 -13.41 -4.79 -4.39
N ARG A 154 -13.47 -3.91 -3.39
CA ARG A 154 -14.12 -4.26 -2.11
C ARG A 154 -15.64 -4.34 -2.26
N LYS A 155 -16.22 -5.47 -1.86
CA LYS A 155 -17.62 -5.52 -1.45
C LYS A 155 -17.72 -4.77 -0.12
N TRP A 156 -18.53 -3.71 -0.07
CA TRP A 156 -18.83 -3.02 1.19
C TRP A 156 -19.40 -4.05 2.17
N GLN A 157 -18.77 -4.17 3.35
CA GLN A 157 -19.32 -4.90 4.50
C GLN A 157 -20.23 -3.97 5.31
#